data_AF-A0A3B8LEA6-F1
#
_entry.id   AF-A0A3B8LEA6-F1
#
_cell.length_a   1.000
_cell.length_b   1.000
_cell.length_c   1.000
_cell.angle_alpha   90.00
_cell.angle_beta   90.00
_cell.angle_gamma   90.00
#
_symmetry.space_group_name_H-M   'P 1'
#
loop_
_entity.id
_entity.type
_entity.pdbx_description
1 polymer ?
#
loop_
_entity_poly.entity_id
_entity_poly.type
_entity_poly.pdbx_seq_one_letter_code
_entity_poly.pdbx_strand_id
1 'polypeptide(L)'
;MHLVTTRGCFLAVLATACWQSLTPPALADDASIATGRSVIHRSLDAIDLVTINKDLKVAIPTVDVAIYLGETDGKPHGYVASPDELVDSFKRAKAIFATAGVQLKLLWVKRAVVPASWLAVQANDVTGFPAPPEINTYVGYRSAG
;
A
#
# COMPACT_ATOMS: atom_id res chain seq x y z
N MET A 1 19.65 60.07 32.63
CA MET A 1 20.21 60.89 31.54
C MET A 1 21.29 60.07 30.83
N HIS A 2 21.27 60.12 29.50
CA HIS A 2 22.27 59.65 28.53
C HIS A 2 22.43 58.15 28.23
N LEU A 3 21.85 57.76 27.09
CA LEU A 3 22.36 56.73 26.17
C LEU A 3 23.83 56.97 25.84
N VAL A 4 24.62 55.88 25.75
CA VAL A 4 25.60 55.69 24.67
C VAL A 4 25.67 54.20 24.30
N THR A 5 25.35 53.95 23.04
CA THR A 5 25.47 52.73 22.24
C THR A 5 26.91 52.61 21.73
N THR A 6 27.59 51.45 21.81
CA THR A 6 28.45 50.96 20.69
C THR A 6 28.91 49.50 20.81
N ARG A 7 28.55 48.73 19.78
CA ARG A 7 29.27 47.63 19.08
C ARG A 7 30.38 46.84 19.79
N GLY A 8 30.21 45.52 19.81
CA GLY A 8 31.29 44.55 19.97
C GLY A 8 30.99 43.22 19.27
N CYS A 9 31.57 43.06 18.09
CA CYS A 9 31.96 41.84 17.36
C CYS A 9 31.14 40.54 17.52
N PHE A 10 30.42 40.22 16.44
CA PHE A 10 30.09 38.86 16.00
C PHE A 10 31.37 38.02 15.82
N LEU A 11 31.42 36.83 16.44
CA LEU A 11 31.91 35.56 15.87
C LEU A 11 32.09 34.53 16.99
N ALA A 12 31.35 33.42 16.95
CA ALA A 12 31.92 32.07 16.98
C ALA A 12 30.85 30.95 17.11
N VAL A 13 30.74 30.19 16.02
CA VAL A 13 30.56 28.72 15.97
C VAL A 13 29.22 28.15 16.49
N LEU A 14 28.24 28.09 15.59
CA LEU A 14 27.19 27.07 15.64
C LEU A 14 27.81 25.72 15.25
N ALA A 15 28.00 24.84 16.23
CA ALA A 15 28.25 23.43 15.97
C ALA A 15 26.93 22.79 15.50
N THR A 16 26.71 22.79 14.18
CA THR A 16 25.69 21.94 13.56
C THR A 16 26.17 20.50 13.63
N ALA A 17 25.80 19.81 14.71
CA ALA A 17 25.82 18.35 14.71
C ALA A 17 24.80 17.90 13.66
N CYS A 18 25.29 17.52 12.48
CA CYS A 18 24.53 16.76 11.51
C CYS A 18 24.08 15.46 12.19
N TRP A 19 22.84 15.43 12.68
CA TRP A 19 22.13 14.17 12.82
C TRP A 19 22.00 13.58 11.42
N GLN A 20 22.92 12.67 11.10
CA GLN A 20 22.75 11.75 9.99
C GLN A 20 21.48 10.95 10.29
N SER A 21 20.40 11.35 9.64
CA SER A 21 19.21 10.54 9.48
C SER A 21 19.63 9.19 8.91
N LEU A 22 19.74 8.18 9.78
CA LEU A 22 19.73 6.79 9.35
C LEU A 22 18.34 6.54 8.74
N THR A 23 18.24 6.69 7.43
CA THR A 23 17.11 6.16 6.68
C THR A 23 17.11 4.64 6.87
N PRO A 24 16.02 4.04 7.38
CA PRO A 24 15.91 2.59 7.42
C PRO A 24 16.06 2.01 6.01
N PRO A 25 16.81 0.93 5.80
CA PRO A 25 17.00 0.31 4.49
C PRO A 25 15.69 -0.14 3.84
N ALA A 26 14.62 -0.29 4.62
CA ALA A 26 13.28 -0.63 4.13
C ALA A 26 12.67 0.38 3.13
N LEU A 27 13.10 1.65 3.12
CA LEU A 27 12.61 2.65 2.16
C LEU A 27 13.41 2.70 0.85
N ALA A 28 14.61 2.10 0.81
CA ALA A 28 15.46 2.12 -0.39
C ALA A 28 15.05 1.06 -1.42
N ASP A 29 14.52 -0.08 -0.97
CA ASP A 29 14.07 -1.16 -1.87
C ASP A 29 12.80 -0.80 -2.64
N ASP A 30 11.90 0.00 -2.06
CA ASP A 30 10.69 0.49 -2.73
C ASP A 30 11.00 1.46 -3.88
N ALA A 31 12.15 2.15 -3.85
CA ALA A 31 12.53 3.11 -4.89
C ALA A 31 12.89 2.42 -6.22
N SER A 32 13.27 1.14 -6.20
CA SER A 32 13.64 0.39 -7.41
C SER A 32 12.44 -0.15 -8.20
N ILE A 33 11.25 -0.23 -7.56
CA ILE A 33 10.01 -0.69 -8.20
C ILE A 33 9.34 0.40 -9.05
N ALA A 34 9.83 1.64 -8.98
CA ALA A 34 9.26 2.78 -9.71
C ALA A 34 9.45 2.73 -11.24
N THR A 35 10.21 1.77 -11.78
CA THR A 35 10.33 1.53 -13.24
C THR A 35 9.21 0.64 -13.79
N GLY A 36 8.10 0.49 -13.05
CA GLY A 36 6.97 -0.38 -13.38
C GLY A 36 5.96 0.25 -14.34
N ARG A 37 5.28 -0.59 -15.12
CA ARG A 37 4.17 -0.20 -16.00
C ARG A 37 3.01 0.35 -15.15
N SER A 38 2.47 1.51 -15.51
CA SER A 38 1.38 2.16 -14.77
C SER A 38 0.04 1.42 -14.95
N VAL A 39 -0.68 1.19 -13.85
CA VAL A 39 -2.02 0.59 -13.84
C VAL A 39 -3.06 1.69 -14.01
N ILE A 40 -3.97 1.51 -14.97
CA ILE A 40 -5.11 2.41 -15.17
C ILE A 40 -6.14 2.13 -14.07
N HIS A 41 -6.62 3.19 -13.42
CA HIS A 41 -7.67 3.07 -12.41
C HIS A 41 -8.91 3.90 -12.76
N ARG A 42 -10.09 3.39 -12.39
CA ARG A 42 -11.39 4.05 -12.53
C ARG A 42 -12.06 4.15 -11.17
N SER A 43 -12.60 5.31 -10.82
CA SER A 43 -13.42 5.46 -9.60
C SER A 43 -14.72 4.67 -9.73
N LEU A 44 -15.22 4.15 -8.61
CA LEU A 44 -16.53 3.53 -8.52
C LEU A 44 -17.51 4.52 -7.90
N ASP A 45 -18.06 5.40 -8.74
CA ASP A 45 -18.91 6.52 -8.31
C ASP A 45 -20.24 6.08 -7.66
N ALA A 46 -20.63 4.82 -7.83
CA ALA A 46 -21.80 4.23 -7.17
C ALA A 46 -21.64 4.11 -5.64
N ILE A 47 -20.40 4.20 -5.11
CA ILE A 47 -20.12 4.03 -3.68
C ILE A 47 -20.11 5.40 -3.00
N ASP A 48 -21.16 5.68 -2.23
CA ASP A 48 -21.28 6.92 -1.45
C ASP A 48 -20.42 6.87 -0.17
N LEU A 49 -19.23 7.46 -0.27
CA LEU A 49 -18.28 7.58 0.83
C LEU A 49 -18.80 8.43 2.00
N VAL A 50 -19.63 9.44 1.73
CA VAL A 50 -20.17 10.33 2.77
C VAL A 50 -21.13 9.54 3.64
N THR A 51 -22.05 8.79 3.01
CA THR A 51 -22.99 7.94 3.73
C THR A 51 -22.29 6.84 4.51
N ILE A 52 -21.23 6.23 3.96
CA ILE A 52 -20.47 5.15 4.64
C ILE A 52 -19.71 5.67 5.86
N ASN A 53 -19.20 6.90 5.82
CA ASN A 53 -18.33 7.47 6.87
C ASN A 53 -19.07 8.38 7.87
N LYS A 54 -20.40 8.53 7.76
CA LYS A 54 -21.19 9.49 8.56
C LYS A 54 -21.17 9.26 10.08
N ASP A 55 -20.85 8.05 10.51
CA ASP A 55 -20.84 7.57 11.89
C ASP A 55 -19.47 7.69 12.57
N LEU A 56 -18.46 8.22 11.88
CA LEU A 56 -17.13 8.46 12.46
C LEU A 56 -17.23 9.45 13.63
N LYS A 57 -16.47 9.17 14.69
CA LYS A 57 -16.45 9.98 15.91
C LYS A 57 -15.04 10.51 16.16
N VAL A 58 -14.98 11.78 16.59
CA VAL A 58 -13.72 12.41 17.00
C VAL A 58 -13.13 11.65 18.19
N ALA A 59 -11.79 11.60 18.24
CA ALA A 59 -11.00 10.98 19.31
C ALA A 59 -11.10 9.44 19.42
N ILE A 60 -11.77 8.75 18.49
CA ILE A 60 -11.68 7.29 18.38
C ILE A 60 -10.57 6.92 17.38
N PRO A 61 -9.66 5.99 17.72
CA PRO A 61 -8.65 5.50 16.78
C PRO A 61 -9.29 5.07 15.47
N THR A 62 -8.81 5.62 14.36
CA THR A 62 -9.40 5.42 13.04
C THR A 62 -8.35 4.92 12.06
N VAL A 63 -8.70 3.86 11.33
CA VAL A 63 -7.90 3.31 10.24
C VAL A 63 -8.49 3.80 8.92
N ASP A 64 -7.65 4.46 8.13
CA ASP A 64 -7.98 4.84 6.78
C ASP A 64 -7.82 3.64 5.83
N VAL A 65 -8.88 3.35 5.07
CA VAL A 65 -8.94 2.19 4.18
C VAL A 65 -9.16 2.67 2.75
N ALA A 66 -8.37 2.13 1.84
CA ALA A 66 -8.47 2.37 0.41
C ALA A 66 -8.46 1.03 -0.32
N ILE A 67 -9.35 0.86 -1.29
CA ILE A 67 -9.60 -0.45 -1.92
C ILE A 67 -9.41 -0.38 -3.42
N TYR A 68 -8.58 -1.27 -3.97
CA TYR A 68 -8.52 -1.56 -5.40
C TYR A 68 -9.24 -2.87 -5.71
N LEU A 69 -10.13 -2.84 -6.70
CA LEU A 69 -10.76 -4.02 -7.27
C LEU A 69 -10.11 -4.34 -8.61
N GLY A 70 -9.54 -5.53 -8.73
CA GLY A 70 -8.94 -5.99 -9.99
C GLY A 70 -9.99 -6.20 -11.08
N GLU A 71 -9.64 -5.81 -12.30
CA GLU A 71 -10.34 -6.15 -13.54
C GLU A 71 -9.31 -6.56 -14.59
N THR A 72 -9.61 -7.63 -15.32
CA THR A 72 -8.80 -8.08 -16.46
C THR A 72 -9.73 -8.34 -17.64
N ASP A 73 -9.40 -7.80 -18.80
CA ASP A 73 -10.16 -7.95 -20.05
C ASP A 73 -11.66 -7.65 -19.91
N GLY A 74 -12.00 -6.59 -19.17
CA GLY A 74 -13.40 -6.20 -18.92
C GLY A 74 -14.15 -7.09 -17.93
N LYS A 75 -13.45 -8.02 -17.26
CA LYS A 75 -14.04 -8.95 -16.29
C LYS A 75 -13.58 -8.57 -14.87
N PRO A 76 -14.50 -8.08 -14.02
CA PRO A 76 -14.23 -7.88 -12.60
C PRO A 76 -13.76 -9.17 -11.93
N HIS A 77 -12.83 -9.06 -10.99
CA HIS A 77 -12.44 -10.18 -10.15
C HIS A 77 -13.63 -10.67 -9.31
N GLY A 78 -13.81 -11.99 -9.21
CA GLY A 78 -15.03 -12.60 -8.67
C GLY A 78 -15.32 -12.34 -7.20
N TYR A 79 -14.35 -11.87 -6.42
CA TYR A 79 -14.56 -11.55 -5.00
C TYR A 79 -15.45 -10.32 -4.76
N VAL A 80 -15.68 -9.50 -5.78
CA VAL A 80 -16.55 -8.33 -5.68
C VAL A 80 -17.24 -8.10 -7.02
N ALA A 81 -18.24 -8.92 -7.30
CA ALA A 81 -19.02 -8.84 -8.53
C ALA A 81 -19.97 -7.61 -8.52
N SER A 82 -20.32 -7.08 -7.34
CA SER A 82 -21.19 -5.90 -7.20
C SER A 82 -20.63 -4.86 -6.22
N PRO A 83 -20.74 -3.54 -6.52
CA PRO A 83 -20.41 -2.48 -5.58
C PRO A 83 -21.19 -2.57 -4.25
N ASP A 84 -22.43 -3.05 -4.31
CA ASP A 84 -23.31 -3.16 -3.13
C ASP A 84 -22.79 -4.21 -2.14
N GLU A 85 -22.34 -5.38 -2.62
CA GLU A 85 -21.71 -6.40 -1.77
C GLU A 85 -20.45 -5.88 -1.07
N LEU A 86 -19.66 -5.03 -1.73
CA LEU A 86 -18.49 -4.40 -1.11
C LEU A 86 -18.90 -3.46 0.01
N VAL A 87 -19.93 -2.64 -0.21
CA VAL A 87 -20.43 -1.72 0.81
C VAL A 87 -20.90 -2.49 2.04
N ASP A 88 -21.64 -3.58 1.85
CA ASP A 88 -22.12 -4.41 2.95
C ASP A 88 -20.99 -5.15 3.68
N SER A 89 -20.00 -5.64 2.94
CA SER A 89 -18.78 -6.21 3.51
C SER A 89 -18.01 -5.18 4.35
N PHE A 90 -17.87 -3.95 3.84
CA PHE A 90 -17.20 -2.88 4.56
C PHE A 90 -17.96 -2.46 5.83
N LYS A 91 -19.29 -2.36 5.79
CA LYS A 91 -20.13 -2.12 6.98
C LYS A 91 -19.95 -3.21 8.03
N ARG A 92 -19.87 -4.48 7.60
CA ARG A 92 -19.60 -5.60 8.50
C ARG A 92 -18.22 -5.49 9.14
N ALA A 93 -17.19 -5.15 8.35
CA ALA A 93 -15.86 -4.88 8.87
C ALA A 93 -15.87 -3.76 9.92
N LYS A 94 -16.57 -2.65 9.67
CA LYS A 94 -16.74 -1.57 10.65
C LYS A 94 -17.32 -2.07 11.97
N ALA A 95 -18.35 -2.91 11.93
CA ALA A 95 -18.95 -3.48 13.13
C ALA A 95 -17.95 -4.35 13.92
N ILE A 96 -17.13 -5.14 13.23
CA ILE A 96 -16.10 -5.99 13.87
C ILE A 96 -15.02 -5.13 14.52
N PHE A 97 -14.45 -4.16 13.80
CA PHE A 97 -13.39 -3.29 14.33
C PHE A 97 -13.87 -2.40 15.47
N ALA A 98 -15.15 -2.00 15.45
CA ALA A 98 -15.75 -1.25 16.56
C ALA A 98 -15.72 -2.05 17.88
N THR A 99 -15.78 -3.38 17.85
CA THR A 99 -15.64 -4.22 19.06
C THR A 99 -14.24 -4.13 19.68
N ALA A 100 -13.23 -3.82 18.85
CA ALA A 100 -11.84 -3.59 19.26
C ALA A 100 -11.56 -2.11 19.59
N GLY A 101 -12.57 -1.23 19.57
CA GLY A 101 -12.40 0.19 19.86
C GLY A 101 -11.79 1.01 18.71
N VAL A 102 -11.81 0.48 17.48
CA VAL A 102 -11.24 1.14 16.29
C VAL A 102 -12.34 1.40 15.25
N GLN A 103 -12.26 2.53 14.56
CA GLN A 103 -13.13 2.88 13.44
C GLN A 103 -12.42 2.64 12.11
N LEU A 104 -13.20 2.32 11.06
CA LEU A 104 -12.70 2.32 9.69
C LEU A 104 -13.31 3.50 8.93
N LYS A 105 -12.45 4.26 8.25
CA LYS A 105 -12.83 5.33 7.32
C LYS A 105 -12.48 4.89 5.91
N LEU A 106 -13.47 4.84 5.03
CA LEU A 106 -13.24 4.51 3.62
C LEU A 106 -12.82 5.78 2.87
N LEU A 107 -11.61 5.78 2.33
CA LEU A 107 -11.09 6.90 1.55
C LEU A 107 -11.58 6.88 0.10
N TRP A 108 -11.53 5.72 -0.53
CA TRP A 108 -11.97 5.51 -1.91
C TRP A 108 -12.02 4.03 -2.26
N VAL A 109 -12.80 3.73 -3.29
CA VAL A 109 -12.81 2.42 -3.95
C VAL A 109 -12.58 2.68 -5.43
N LYS A 110 -11.56 2.03 -5.97
CA LYS A 110 -11.15 2.17 -7.36
C LYS A 110 -11.09 0.80 -8.02
N ARG A 111 -11.41 0.76 -9.30
CA ARG A 111 -11.18 -0.39 -10.16
C ARG A 111 -9.82 -0.25 -10.81
N ALA A 112 -8.96 -1.24 -10.65
CA ALA A 112 -7.64 -1.31 -11.26
C ALA A 112 -7.71 -2.25 -12.47
N VAL A 113 -7.48 -1.71 -13.67
CA VAL A 113 -7.49 -2.48 -14.91
C VAL A 113 -6.08 -3.02 -15.16
N VAL A 114 -5.95 -4.34 -15.10
CA VAL A 114 -4.69 -5.06 -15.27
C VAL A 114 -4.74 -5.83 -16.59
N PRO A 115 -3.81 -5.57 -17.53
CA PRO A 115 -3.71 -6.34 -18.77
C PRO A 115 -3.47 -7.83 -18.49
N ALA A 116 -4.13 -8.72 -19.24
CA ALA A 116 -3.95 -10.17 -19.08
C ALA A 116 -2.50 -10.63 -19.26
N SER A 117 -1.73 -9.93 -20.10
CA SER A 117 -0.29 -10.22 -20.30
C SER A 117 0.56 -10.05 -19.04
N TRP A 118 0.07 -9.34 -18.02
CA TRP A 118 0.77 -9.19 -16.73
C TRP A 118 0.46 -10.31 -15.76
N LEU A 119 -0.65 -11.03 -15.98
CA LEU A 119 -1.01 -12.23 -15.22
C LEU A 119 -0.42 -13.50 -15.83
N ALA A 120 0.15 -13.41 -17.04
CA ALA A 120 0.83 -14.52 -17.69
C ALA A 120 2.09 -14.87 -16.90
N VAL A 121 2.04 -15.97 -16.16
CA VAL A 121 3.23 -16.58 -15.59
C VAL A 121 4.01 -17.20 -16.76
N GLN A 122 5.13 -16.57 -17.12
CA GLN A 122 6.10 -17.19 -18.02
C GLN A 122 6.82 -18.28 -17.22
N ALA A 123 6.26 -19.50 -17.25
CA ALA A 123 7.07 -20.67 -16.95
C ALA A 123 8.07 -20.76 -18.10
N ASN A 124 9.34 -20.44 -17.84
CA ASN A 124 10.40 -20.67 -18.81
C ASN A 124 10.27 -22.10 -19.34
N ASP A 125 10.32 -22.23 -20.66
CA ASP A 125 10.59 -23.49 -21.34
C ASP A 125 11.88 -24.03 -20.71
N VAL A 126 11.75 -25.08 -19.89
CA VAL A 126 12.91 -25.65 -19.22
C VAL A 126 13.73 -26.24 -20.35
N THR A 127 14.87 -25.63 -20.69
CA THR A 127 15.77 -26.12 -21.75
C THR A 127 16.45 -27.45 -21.39
N GLY A 128 15.95 -28.15 -20.37
CA GLY A 128 16.40 -29.46 -19.94
C GLY A 128 15.35 -30.53 -20.22
N PHE A 129 15.81 -31.75 -20.46
CA PHE A 129 14.95 -32.93 -20.58
C PHE A 129 13.96 -33.00 -19.40
N PRO A 130 12.66 -33.26 -19.64
CA PRO A 130 11.70 -33.45 -18.56
C PRO A 130 12.20 -34.62 -17.69
N ALA A 131 12.40 -34.33 -16.40
CA ALA A 131 12.69 -35.39 -15.43
C ALA A 131 11.44 -36.31 -15.32
N PRO A 132 11.64 -37.63 -15.21
CA PRO A 132 10.55 -38.56 -14.94
C PRO A 132 9.71 -38.10 -13.74
N PRO A 133 8.39 -38.38 -13.73
CA PRO A 133 7.46 -37.88 -12.71
C PRO A 133 7.81 -38.29 -11.27
N GLU A 134 8.71 -39.26 -11.08
CA GLU A 134 9.21 -39.63 -9.75
C GLU A 134 10.17 -38.58 -9.12
N ILE A 135 10.72 -37.63 -9.90
CA ILE A 135 11.69 -36.63 -9.41
C ILE A 135 11.15 -35.22 -9.66
N ASN A 136 10.06 -34.87 -8.99
CA ASN A 136 9.68 -33.46 -8.83
C ASN A 136 10.07 -33.01 -7.41
N THR A 137 11.37 -32.92 -7.16
CA THR A 137 11.90 -32.36 -5.91
C THR A 137 12.54 -31.01 -6.19
N TYR A 138 12.03 -29.98 -5.52
CA TYR A 138 12.55 -28.62 -5.47
C TYR A 138 14.08 -28.60 -5.44
N VAL A 139 14.71 -27.99 -6.44
CA VAL A 139 16.13 -27.62 -6.42
C VAL A 139 16.29 -26.44 -5.48
N GLY A 140 16.25 -26.74 -4.18
CA GLY A 140 16.39 -25.77 -3.09
C GLY A 140 16.77 -26.40 -1.75
N TYR A 141 16.85 -27.73 -1.64
CA TYR A 141 17.31 -28.39 -0.43
C TYR A 141 18.85 -28.40 -0.36
N ARG A 142 19.44 -27.36 0.23
CA ARG A 142 20.79 -27.45 0.80
C ARG A 142 20.64 -28.00 2.22
N SER A 143 21.06 -29.22 2.49
CA SER A 143 21.23 -29.68 3.87
C SER A 143 22.45 -28.97 4.46
N ALA A 144 22.25 -28.23 5.55
CA ALA A 144 23.35 -27.87 6.43
C ALA A 144 23.79 -29.13 7.18
N GLY A 145 25.04 -29.54 6.97
CA GLY A 145 25.67 -30.70 7.58
C GLY A 145 26.95 -31.06 6.86
#